data_AF-A0A5B0W405-F1
#
_entry.id   AF-A0A5B0W405-F1
#
_cell.length_a   1.000
_cell.length_b   1.000
_cell.length_c   1.000
_cell.angle_alpha   90.00
_cell.angle_beta   90.00
_cell.angle_gamma   90.00
#
_symmetry.space_group_name_H-M   'P 1'
#
loop_
_entity.id
_entity.type
_entity.pdbx_description
1 polymer ?
#
loop_
_entity_poly.entity_id
_entity_poly.type
_entity_poly.pdbx_seq_one_letter_code
_entity_poly.pdbx_strand_id
1 'polypeptide(L)'
;MSNIKNKSNNIIMKLIFMRKKSHNPCETKGYQSEFIYDNPTFHQKLDLLKGPNITGFSMGELASHIAKYEEEYYRQSQKVIQTIPRVTSLNTYSFEKNKTKQTCTHYEYSLCNNHDRCIGTTLQMYKAQKFSVSY
;
A
#
# COMPACT_ATOMS: atom_id res chain seq x y z
N MET A 1 -31.45 -20.19 5.55
CA MET A 1 -30.10 -19.97 4.97
C MET A 1 -29.93 -18.69 4.15
N SER A 2 -30.86 -17.71 4.19
CA SER A 2 -30.75 -16.45 3.43
C SER A 2 -30.09 -15.27 4.18
N ASN A 3 -30.01 -15.33 5.52
CA ASN A 3 -29.53 -14.20 6.33
C ASN A 3 -28.00 -14.06 6.44
N ILE A 4 -27.23 -15.11 6.11
CA ILE A 4 -25.77 -15.13 6.25
C ILE A 4 -25.08 -14.34 5.11
N LYS A 5 -25.60 -14.43 3.88
CA LYS A 5 -25.08 -13.67 2.73
C LYS A 5 -25.24 -12.15 2.92
N ASN A 6 -26.38 -11.69 3.43
CA ASN A 6 -26.61 -10.26 3.70
C ASN A 6 -25.73 -9.71 4.84
N LYS A 7 -25.46 -10.51 5.88
CA LYS A 7 -24.60 -10.10 6.99
C LYS A 7 -23.11 -10.03 6.59
N SER A 8 -22.66 -10.95 5.74
CA SER A 8 -21.31 -10.95 5.14
C SER A 8 -21.05 -9.69 4.30
N ASN A 9 -22.00 -9.33 3.44
CA ASN A 9 -21.90 -8.10 2.63
C ASN A 9 -21.78 -6.85 3.50
N ASN A 10 -22.46 -6.80 4.66
CA ASN A 10 -22.35 -5.68 5.59
C ASN A 10 -20.94 -5.54 6.20
N ILE A 11 -20.31 -6.66 6.60
CA ILE A 11 -18.95 -6.65 7.17
C ILE A 11 -17.92 -6.26 6.12
N ILE A 12 -17.99 -6.85 4.92
CA ILE A 12 -17.06 -6.52 3.82
C ILE A 12 -17.14 -5.03 3.48
N MET A 13 -18.35 -4.48 3.35
CA MET A 13 -18.54 -3.05 3.07
C MET A 13 -17.99 -2.17 4.20
N LYS A 14 -18.13 -2.57 5.47
CA LYS A 14 -17.54 -1.86 6.61
C LYS A 14 -16.01 -1.90 6.59
N LEU A 15 -15.40 -3.02 6.22
CA LEU A 15 -13.94 -3.14 6.09
C LEU A 15 -13.41 -2.28 4.94
N ILE A 16 -14.07 -2.29 3.79
CA ILE A 16 -13.75 -1.40 2.65
C ILE A 16 -13.85 0.07 3.09
N PHE A 17 -14.94 0.42 3.79
CA PHE A 17 -15.14 1.78 4.29
C PHE A 17 -14.04 2.20 5.28
N MET A 18 -13.70 1.33 6.23
CA MET A 18 -12.62 1.56 7.20
C MET A 18 -11.29 1.83 6.48
N ARG A 19 -10.95 1.01 5.48
CA ARG A 19 -9.72 1.15 4.71
C ARG A 19 -9.68 2.43 3.89
N LYS A 20 -10.81 2.76 3.25
CA LYS A 20 -11.00 4.01 2.48
C LYS A 20 -10.89 5.26 3.35
N LYS A 21 -11.33 5.20 4.62
CA LYS A 21 -11.29 6.31 5.58
C LYS A 21 -10.03 6.35 6.45
N SER A 22 -9.15 5.35 6.36
CA SER A 22 -7.88 5.32 7.08
C SER A 22 -7.03 6.54 6.74
N HIS A 23 -6.50 7.22 7.78
CA HIS A 23 -5.53 8.31 7.64
C HIS A 23 -4.12 7.81 7.30
N ASN A 24 -3.88 6.51 7.42
CA ASN A 24 -2.62 5.90 7.01
C ASN A 24 -2.73 5.50 5.54
N PRO A 25 -1.78 5.90 4.68
CA PRO A 25 -1.71 5.42 3.31
C PRO A 25 -1.65 3.89 3.27
N CYS A 26 -2.44 3.29 2.39
CA CYS A 26 -2.34 1.86 2.16
C CYS A 26 -2.62 1.50 0.70
N GLU A 27 -2.00 0.40 0.29
CA GLU A 27 -2.18 -0.22 -1.02
C GLU A 27 -2.33 -1.74 -0.88
N THR A 28 -2.82 -2.35 -1.94
CA THR A 28 -2.84 -3.80 -2.18
C THR A 28 -2.41 -4.04 -3.61
N LYS A 29 -1.52 -5.01 -3.78
CA LYS A 29 -1.06 -5.46 -5.08
C LYS A 29 -1.32 -6.93 -5.27
N GLY A 30 -1.49 -7.33 -6.52
CA GLY A 30 -1.57 -8.73 -6.91
C GLY A 30 -0.20 -9.40 -6.91
N TYR A 31 -0.19 -10.66 -7.35
CA TYR A 31 1.01 -11.48 -7.39
C TYR A 31 2.05 -10.93 -8.37
N GLN A 32 1.63 -10.25 -9.43
CA GLN A 32 2.52 -9.62 -10.41
C GLN A 32 2.88 -8.18 -10.04
N SER A 33 2.58 -7.75 -8.81
CA SER A 33 2.82 -6.40 -8.30
C SER A 33 1.97 -5.31 -8.97
N GLU A 34 0.88 -5.69 -9.65
CA GLU A 34 -0.13 -4.78 -10.17
C GLU A 34 -1.03 -4.26 -9.04
N PHE A 35 -1.41 -2.98 -9.07
CA PHE A 35 -2.30 -2.41 -8.06
C PHE A 35 -3.69 -3.04 -8.14
N ILE A 36 -4.22 -3.48 -7.01
CA ILE A 36 -5.62 -3.96 -6.85
C ILE A 36 -6.46 -2.92 -6.14
N TYR A 37 -5.85 -2.21 -5.19
CA TYR A 37 -6.51 -1.21 -4.37
C TYR A 37 -5.50 -0.24 -3.77
N ASP A 38 -5.93 1.00 -3.58
CA ASP A 38 -5.26 2.00 -2.78
C ASP A 38 -6.31 2.88 -2.08
N ASN A 39 -5.90 3.62 -1.05
CA ASN A 39 -6.77 4.61 -0.41
C ASN A 39 -6.42 6.04 -0.82
N PRO A 40 -7.35 7.00 -0.65
CA PRO A 40 -7.10 8.40 -1.04
C PRO A 40 -5.88 9.04 -0.37
N THR A 41 -5.54 8.61 0.85
CA THR A 41 -4.34 9.08 1.56
C THR A 41 -3.05 8.61 0.87
N PHE A 42 -3.05 7.45 0.22
CA PHE A 42 -1.93 6.98 -0.61
C PHE A 42 -1.66 7.90 -1.80
N HIS A 43 -2.70 8.29 -2.55
CA HIS A 43 -2.57 9.26 -3.64
C HIS A 43 -2.02 10.59 -3.15
N GLN A 44 -2.59 11.13 -2.08
CA GLN A 44 -2.13 12.40 -1.49
C GLN A 44 -0.68 12.30 -1.03
N LYS A 45 -0.30 11.18 -0.42
CA LYS A 45 1.04 10.97 0.12
C LYS A 45 2.09 10.95 -0.97
N LEU A 46 1.80 10.35 -2.12
CA LEU A 46 2.77 10.15 -3.18
C LEU A 46 2.62 11.16 -4.33
N ASP A 47 1.85 12.23 -4.09
CA ASP A 47 1.49 13.26 -5.07
C ASP A 47 1.04 12.65 -6.40
N LEU A 48 0.29 11.54 -6.33
CA LEU A 48 -0.32 10.94 -7.51
C LEU A 48 -1.38 11.91 -8.01
N LEU A 49 -1.38 12.19 -9.32
CA LEU A 49 -2.37 13.07 -9.94
C LEU A 49 -3.78 12.59 -9.54
N LYS A 50 -4.63 13.51 -9.10
CA LYS A 50 -6.05 13.21 -8.87
C LYS A 50 -6.65 12.72 -10.20
N GLY A 51 -6.88 11.42 -10.33
CA GLY A 51 -7.83 10.90 -11.32
C GLY A 51 -7.28 10.08 -12.48
N PRO A 52 -6.43 9.08 -12.22
CA PRO A 52 -6.83 7.76 -12.69
C PRO A 52 -6.86 6.74 -11.56
N ASN A 53 -7.78 5.77 -11.70
CA ASN A 53 -7.71 4.55 -10.92
C ASN A 53 -6.40 3.84 -11.31
N ILE A 54 -5.45 3.73 -10.38
CA ILE A 54 -4.18 3.05 -10.64
C ILE A 54 -4.32 1.52 -10.64
N THR A 55 -5.53 1.00 -10.36
CA THR A 55 -5.82 -0.44 -10.43
C THR A 55 -5.45 -1.00 -11.80
N GLY A 56 -4.73 -2.13 -11.80
CA GLY A 56 -4.27 -2.84 -12.98
C GLY A 56 -2.90 -2.40 -13.49
N PHE A 57 -2.41 -1.23 -13.07
CA PHE A 57 -1.06 -0.77 -13.43
C PHE A 57 0.00 -1.38 -12.52
N SER A 58 1.23 -1.49 -13.02
CA SER A 58 2.43 -1.65 -12.20
C SER A 58 2.92 -0.30 -11.66
N MET A 59 3.93 -0.31 -10.79
CA MET A 59 4.51 0.93 -10.27
C MET A 59 5.24 1.73 -11.34
N GLY A 60 5.93 1.05 -12.26
CA GLY A 60 6.69 1.69 -13.34
C GLY A 60 5.81 2.39 -14.37
N GLU A 61 4.55 1.95 -14.51
CA GLU A 61 3.57 2.56 -15.41
C GLU A 61 2.93 3.84 -14.85
N LEU A 62 3.19 4.17 -13.57
CA LEU A 62 2.65 5.38 -12.97
C LEU A 62 3.37 6.62 -13.48
N ALA A 63 2.60 7.67 -13.82
CA ALA A 63 3.12 9.02 -14.04
C ALA A 63 3.50 9.68 -12.70
N SER A 64 4.45 9.10 -11.96
CA SER A 64 4.89 9.54 -10.64
C SER A 64 6.38 9.34 -10.42
N HIS A 65 6.96 10.19 -9.57
CA HIS A 65 8.37 10.13 -9.16
C HIS A 65 8.76 8.82 -8.47
N ILE A 66 7.79 8.00 -8.04
CA ILE A 66 8.03 6.69 -7.45
C ILE A 66 8.24 5.58 -8.48
N ALA A 67 7.85 5.78 -9.75
CA ALA A 67 7.92 4.77 -10.80
C ALA A 67 9.34 4.23 -11.01
N LYS A 68 10.36 5.11 -10.88
CA LYS A 68 11.77 4.74 -10.97
C LYS A 68 12.26 3.74 -9.91
N TYR A 69 11.49 3.52 -8.84
CA TYR A 69 11.82 2.57 -7.78
C TYR A 69 11.08 1.24 -7.93
N GLU A 70 10.38 1.01 -9.05
CA GLU A 70 9.59 -0.21 -9.28
C GLU A 70 10.38 -1.48 -8.97
N GLU A 71 11.64 -1.55 -9.38
CA GLU A 71 12.47 -2.73 -9.17
C GLU A 71 12.68 -3.03 -7.68
N GLU A 72 12.96 -2.02 -6.86
CA GLU A 72 13.13 -2.19 -5.41
C GLU A 72 11.83 -2.60 -4.73
N TYR A 73 10.70 -2.01 -5.11
CA TYR A 73 9.39 -2.40 -4.58
C TYR A 73 9.02 -3.81 -4.99
N TYR A 74 9.23 -4.19 -6.25
CA TYR A 74 9.00 -5.53 -6.73
C TYR A 74 9.83 -6.56 -5.97
N ARG A 75 11.14 -6.32 -5.80
CA ARG A 75 12.03 -7.17 -5.01
C ARG A 75 11.55 -7.31 -3.56
N GLN A 76 11.03 -6.23 -2.97
CA GLN A 76 10.47 -6.26 -1.62
C GLN A 76 9.20 -7.13 -1.55
N SER A 77 8.26 -6.93 -2.47
CA SER A 77 7.03 -7.70 -2.55
C SER A 77 7.32 -9.19 -2.79
N GLN A 78 8.30 -9.52 -3.64
CA GLN A 78 8.72 -10.91 -3.86
C GLN A 78 9.27 -11.55 -2.57
N LYS A 79 10.02 -10.81 -1.75
CA LYS A 79 10.46 -11.31 -0.43
C LYS A 79 9.25 -11.62 0.45
N VAL A 80 8.26 -10.74 0.52
CA VAL A 80 7.02 -10.95 1.31
C VAL A 80 6.28 -12.21 0.84
N ILE A 81 6.15 -12.39 -0.48
CA ILE A 81 5.49 -13.54 -1.10
C ILE A 81 6.22 -14.85 -0.77
N GLN A 82 7.56 -14.85 -0.77
CA GLN A 82 8.38 -16.05 -0.60
C GLN A 82 8.65 -16.45 0.86
N THR A 83 8.71 -15.49 1.81
CA THR A 83 9.30 -15.74 3.14
C THR A 83 8.33 -15.66 4.34
N ILE A 84 7.13 -15.06 4.19
CA ILE A 84 6.03 -14.86 5.18
C ILE A 84 6.49 -14.68 6.65
N PRO A 85 6.43 -13.47 7.24
CA PRO A 85 5.12 -12.87 7.55
C PRO A 85 4.95 -11.38 7.21
N ARG A 86 6.05 -10.64 7.08
CA ARG A 86 6.05 -9.19 6.91
C ARG A 86 7.43 -8.72 6.52
N VAL A 87 7.51 -7.76 5.61
CA VAL A 87 8.72 -6.95 5.40
C VAL A 87 8.46 -5.55 5.94
N THR A 88 9.45 -5.02 6.65
CA THR A 88 9.47 -3.63 7.09
C THR A 88 10.55 -2.90 6.33
N SER A 89 10.23 -1.76 5.73
CA SER A 89 11.22 -0.90 5.07
C SER A 89 11.05 0.56 5.47
N LEU A 90 12.13 1.32 5.33
CA LEU A 90 12.15 2.76 5.59
C LEU A 90 12.38 3.48 4.27
N ASN A 91 11.38 4.21 3.80
CA ASN A 91 11.40 4.86 2.49
C ASN A 91 11.41 6.37 2.66
N THR A 92 12.33 7.04 1.97
CA THR A 92 12.43 8.50 1.98
C THR A 92 12.05 9.06 0.61
N TYR A 93 10.95 9.79 0.57
CA TYR A 93 10.46 10.44 -0.63
C TYR A 93 10.91 11.88 -0.68
N SER A 94 11.33 12.33 -1.86
CA SER A 94 11.63 13.74 -2.13
C SER A 94 10.47 14.32 -2.93
N PHE A 95 9.75 15.28 -2.36
CA PHE A 95 8.64 15.95 -3.04
C PHE A 95 9.15 17.22 -3.71
N GLU A 96 9.06 17.28 -5.04
CA GLU A 96 9.58 18.39 -5.84
C GLU A 96 8.93 19.73 -5.48
N LYS A 97 7.60 19.75 -5.28
CA LYS A 97 6.84 20.98 -4.97
C LYS A 97 7.37 21.72 -3.74
N ASN A 98 7.85 21.00 -2.73
CA ASN A 98 8.19 21.59 -1.43
C ASN A 98 9.68 21.46 -1.07
N LYS A 99 10.50 20.79 -1.90
CA LYS A 99 11.89 20.40 -1.60
C LYS A 99 12.07 19.68 -0.25
N THR A 100 10.98 19.17 0.32
CA THR A 100 10.98 18.46 1.60
C THR A 100 11.18 16.99 1.35
N LYS A 101 12.10 16.38 2.13
CA LYS A 101 12.20 14.93 2.25
C LYS A 101 11.27 14.44 3.35
N GLN A 102 10.55 13.37 3.07
CA GLN A 102 9.71 12.72 4.09
C GLN A 102 10.02 11.24 4.15
N THR A 103 10.39 10.81 5.35
CA THR A 103 10.65 9.40 5.65
C THR A 103 9.39 8.74 6.19
N CYS A 104 9.11 7.53 5.69
CA CYS A 104 7.97 6.71 6.05
C CYS A 104 8.41 5.29 6.33
N THR A 105 7.83 4.69 7.36
CA THR A 105 7.95 3.25 7.61
C THR A 105 6.86 2.54 6.82
N HIS A 106 7.26 1.52 6.07
CA HIS A 106 6.38 0.66 5.30
C HIS A 106 6.28 -0.67 5.99
N TYR A 107 5.05 -1.15 6.15
CA TYR A 107 4.78 -2.50 6.58
C TYR A 107 4.03 -3.21 5.47
N GLU A 108 4.69 -4.20 4.89
CA GLU A 108 4.14 -5.00 3.82
C GLU A 108 3.91 -6.43 4.30
N TYR A 109 2.72 -6.94 4.03
CA TYR A 109 2.24 -8.23 4.49
C TYR A 109 1.79 -9.07 3.29
N SER A 110 1.94 -10.39 3.39
CA SER A 110 1.41 -11.33 2.41
C SER A 110 -0.11 -11.32 2.44
N LEU A 111 -0.75 -11.23 1.28
CA LEU A 111 -2.19 -11.40 1.13
C LEU A 111 -2.46 -12.83 0.68
N CYS A 112 -3.05 -13.64 1.55
CA CYS A 112 -3.35 -15.05 1.25
C CYS A 112 -4.85 -15.29 1.03
N ASN A 113 -5.16 -16.26 0.16
CA ASN A 113 -6.53 -16.76 0.01
C ASN A 113 -6.86 -17.81 1.07
N ASN A 114 -8.09 -18.35 1.02
CA ASN A 114 -8.58 -19.35 1.97
C ASN A 114 -7.84 -20.71 1.95
N HIS A 115 -6.87 -20.90 1.04
CA HIS A 115 -6.03 -22.11 0.95
C HIS A 115 -4.56 -21.79 1.31
N ASP A 116 -4.32 -20.71 2.06
CA ASP A 116 -3.00 -20.21 2.47
C ASP A 116 -2.05 -19.90 1.32
N ARG A 117 -2.56 -19.81 0.08
CA ARG A 117 -1.77 -19.40 -1.07
C ARG A 117 -1.68 -17.88 -1.10
N CYS A 118 -0.46 -17.36 -1.11
CA CYS A 118 -0.21 -15.95 -1.31
C CYS A 118 -0.64 -15.53 -2.71
N ILE A 119 -1.54 -14.55 -2.79
CA ILE A 119 -2.12 -14.00 -4.02
C ILE A 119 -1.65 -12.55 -4.27
N GLY A 120 -0.76 -12.02 -3.44
CA GLY A 120 -0.24 -10.67 -3.55
C GLY A 120 0.22 -10.12 -2.21
N THR A 121 0.28 -8.79 -2.09
CA THR A 121 0.72 -8.12 -0.87
C THR A 121 -0.20 -6.97 -0.49
N THR A 122 -0.21 -6.62 0.79
CA THR A 122 -0.78 -5.37 1.27
C THR A 122 0.26 -4.56 2.00
N LEU A 123 0.30 -3.26 1.72
CA LEU A 123 1.22 -2.34 2.34
C LEU A 123 0.48 -1.25 3.09
N GLN A 124 0.98 -0.91 4.27
CA GLN A 124 0.56 0.24 5.05
C GLN A 124 1.75 1.13 5.37
N MET A 125 1.62 2.43 5.13
CA MET A 125 2.66 3.41 5.39
C MET A 125 2.35 4.19 6.66
N TYR A 126 3.40 4.47 7.42
CA TYR A 126 3.37 5.31 8.59
C TYR A 126 4.41 6.42 8.44
N LYS A 127 4.03 7.66 8.73
CA LYS A 127 5.01 8.75 8.81
C LYS A 127 5.99 8.41 9.93
N ALA A 128 7.30 8.45 9.63
CA ALA A 128 8.30 8.27 10.67
C ALA A 128 8.14 9.36 11.74
N GLN A 129 8.08 8.97 13.01
CA GLN A 129 8.04 9.92 14.11
C GLN A 129 9.38 10.65 14.19
N LYS A 130 9.33 11.98 14.34
CA LYS A 130 10.53 12.78 14.55
C LYS A 130 10.80 12.78 16.05
N PHE A 131 11.82 12.04 16.46
CA PHE A 131 12.40 12.18 17.79
C PHE A 131 13.73 12.90 17.65
N SER A 132 13.92 13.93 18.47
CA SER A 132 15.20 14.61 18.62
C SER A 132 15.67 14.37 20.04
N VAL A 133 16.90 13.88 20.21
CA VAL A 133 17.56 13.76 21.52
C VAL A 133 18.49 14.96 21.79
N SER A 134 18.52 15.93 20.89
CA SER A 134 19.18 17.21 21.11
C SER A 134 18.28 18.10 21.98
N TYR A 135 18.72 18.30 23.22
CA TYR A 135 18.32 19.40 24.10
C TYR A 135 19.06 20.68 23.71
#